data_AF-A0A7Y1T4A4-F1
#
_entry.id   AF-A0A7Y1T4A4-F1
#
_cell.length_a   1.000
_cell.length_b   1.000
_cell.length_c   1.000
_cell.angle_alpha   90.00
_cell.angle_beta   90.00
_cell.angle_gamma   90.00
#
_symmetry.space_group_name_H-M   'P 1'
#
loop_
_entity.id
_entity.type
_entity.pdbx_description
1 polymer ?
#
loop_
_entity_poly.entity_id
_entity_poly.type
_entity_poly.pdbx_seq_one_letter_code
_entity_poly.pdbx_strand_id
1 'polypeptide(L)'
;MKLIKLYISLLTCTLFFSINNAQNGINYKAIVKNDLGNVVANQSIDVQFIILKGVGQTNVYQETHSSLSDDNGIIIVNIGEGTTADDFTALD
;
A
#
# COMPACT_ATOMS: atom_id res chain seq x y z
N MET A 1 -1.52 -49.23 -2.80
CA MET A 1 -2.60 -48.32 -2.35
C MET A 1 -2.20 -47.38 -1.21
N LYS A 2 -1.37 -47.79 -0.23
CA LYS A 2 -0.90 -46.91 0.88
C LYS A 2 -0.08 -45.69 0.41
N LEU A 3 0.84 -45.89 -0.54
CA LEU A 3 1.67 -44.81 -1.09
C LEU A 3 0.86 -43.75 -1.87
N ILE A 4 -0.11 -44.18 -2.68
CA ILE A 4 -1.00 -43.27 -3.42
C ILE A 4 -1.87 -42.42 -2.48
N LYS A 5 -2.35 -42.98 -1.37
CA LYS A 5 -3.10 -42.22 -0.35
C LYS A 5 -2.21 -41.18 0.35
N LEU A 6 -0.93 -41.48 0.55
CA LEU A 6 0.04 -40.54 1.11
C LEU A 6 0.32 -39.36 0.15
N TYR A 7 0.51 -39.65 -1.14
CA TYR A 7 0.69 -38.60 -2.15
C TYR A 7 -0.56 -37.71 -2.32
N ILE A 8 -1.75 -38.31 -2.30
CA ILE A 8 -3.02 -37.55 -2.34
C ILE A 8 -3.15 -36.67 -1.08
N SER A 9 -2.85 -37.21 0.10
CA SER A 9 -2.88 -36.46 1.37
C SER A 9 -1.91 -35.29 1.39
N LEU A 10 -0.70 -35.47 0.84
CA LEU A 10 0.31 -34.42 0.77
C LEU A 10 -0.09 -33.31 -0.21
N LEU A 11 -0.64 -33.69 -1.37
CA LEU A 11 -1.16 -32.75 -2.37
C LEU A 11 -2.35 -31.94 -1.84
N THR A 12 -3.26 -32.57 -1.11
CA THR A 12 -4.36 -31.85 -0.45
C THR A 12 -3.87 -30.90 0.64
N CYS A 13 -2.83 -31.26 1.39
CA CYS A 13 -2.26 -30.40 2.44
C CYS A 13 -1.68 -29.10 1.85
N THR A 14 -0.96 -29.18 0.73
CA THR A 14 -0.35 -28.01 0.07
C THR A 14 -1.38 -27.04 -0.52
N LEU A 15 -2.55 -27.52 -0.92
CA LEU A 15 -3.63 -26.69 -1.49
C LEU A 15 -4.34 -25.81 -0.43
N PHE A 16 -4.24 -26.16 0.86
CA PHE A 16 -4.85 -25.37 1.96
C PHE A 16 -3.93 -24.27 2.53
N PHE A 17 -2.64 -24.24 2.19
CA PHE A 17 -1.70 -23.23 2.69
C PHE A 17 -1.71 -21.91 1.90
N SER A 18 -2.61 -21.75 0.94
CA SER A 18 -2.63 -20.58 0.04
C SER A 18 -3.84 -19.69 0.30
N ILE A 19 -3.96 -19.10 1.49
CA ILE A 19 -4.88 -17.99 1.71
C ILE A 19 -4.25 -16.90 2.60
N ASN A 20 -4.43 -15.67 2.13
CA ASN A 20 -4.25 -14.39 2.82
C ASN A 20 -2.85 -13.78 2.76
N ASN A 21 -2.67 -12.87 1.81
CA ASN A 21 -2.20 -11.50 2.03
C ASN A 21 -2.43 -10.73 0.72
N ALA A 22 -3.66 -10.27 0.50
CA ALA A 22 -3.93 -9.29 -0.56
C ALA A 22 -4.54 -8.05 0.09
N GLN A 23 -3.82 -7.47 1.06
CA GLN A 23 -4.01 -6.07 1.38
C GLN A 23 -3.52 -5.29 0.16
N ASN A 24 -4.43 -4.98 -0.77
CA ASN A 24 -4.11 -4.07 -1.86
C ASN A 24 -3.92 -2.67 -1.26
N GLY A 25 -2.95 -1.92 -1.77
CA GLY A 25 -2.73 -0.54 -1.36
C GLY A 25 -3.99 0.33 -1.50
N ILE A 26 -4.00 1.47 -0.82
CA ILE A 26 -5.10 2.43 -0.88
C ILE A 26 -4.81 3.43 -1.99
N ASN A 27 -5.62 3.43 -3.05
CA ASN A 27 -5.47 4.42 -4.12
C ASN A 27 -5.66 5.85 -3.57
N TYR A 28 -4.72 6.74 -3.87
CA TYR A 28 -4.76 8.15 -3.49
C TYR A 28 -4.53 9.05 -4.71
N LYS A 29 -5.38 10.06 -4.85
CA LYS A 29 -5.28 11.07 -5.92
C LYS A 29 -5.44 12.46 -5.31
N ALA A 30 -4.51 13.35 -5.61
CA ALA A 30 -4.55 14.74 -5.15
C ALA A 30 -4.23 15.72 -6.27
N ILE A 31 -4.76 16.93 -6.17
CA ILE A 31 -4.39 18.08 -7.01
C ILE A 31 -3.51 18.98 -6.16
N VAL A 32 -2.28 19.22 -6.62
CA VAL A 32 -1.30 20.06 -5.94
C VAL A 32 -1.42 21.48 -6.47
N LYS A 33 -1.58 22.44 -5.55
CA LYS A 33 -1.69 23.86 -5.83
C LYS A 33 -0.74 24.66 -4.94
N ASN A 34 -0.29 25.81 -5.42
CA ASN A 34 0.43 26.78 -4.61
C ASN A 34 -0.52 27.66 -3.77
N ASP A 35 0.05 28.54 -2.97
CA ASP A 35 -0.65 29.51 -2.11
C ASP A 35 -1.57 30.47 -2.87
N LEU A 36 -1.26 30.74 -4.15
CA LEU A 36 -2.08 31.54 -5.06
C LEU A 36 -3.20 30.72 -5.74
N GLY A 37 -3.31 29.41 -5.47
CA GLY A 37 -4.32 28.51 -6.03
C GLY A 37 -4.03 28.00 -7.44
N ASN A 38 -2.85 28.29 -7.99
CA ASN A 38 -2.40 27.79 -9.30
C ASN A 38 -1.91 26.35 -9.18
N VAL A 39 -2.14 25.54 -10.22
CA VAL A 39 -1.68 24.15 -10.25
C VAL A 39 -0.16 24.09 -10.31
N VAL A 40 0.41 23.16 -9.55
CA VAL A 40 1.84 22.84 -9.56
C VAL A 40 2.03 21.67 -10.51
N ALA A 41 2.15 21.96 -11.81
CA ALA A 41 2.23 20.97 -12.87
C ALA A 41 3.67 20.55 -13.18
N ASN A 42 3.87 19.30 -13.63
CA ASN A 42 5.15 18.74 -14.08
C ASN A 42 6.31 18.93 -13.08
N GLN A 43 6.01 18.82 -11.78
CA GLN A 43 7.00 18.97 -10.73
C GLN A 43 7.02 17.75 -9.81
N SER A 44 8.20 17.47 -9.26
CA SER A 44 8.40 16.40 -8.29
C SER A 44 7.74 16.80 -6.98
N ILE A 45 6.81 15.98 -6.51
CA ILE A 45 6.09 16.15 -5.26
C ILE A 45 6.45 14.99 -4.34
N ASP A 46 7.08 15.30 -3.22
CA ASP A 46 7.33 14.33 -2.16
C ASP A 46 6.14 14.34 -1.19
N VAL A 47 5.60 13.16 -0.91
CA VAL A 47 4.43 12.97 -0.05
C VAL A 47 4.77 11.99 1.05
N GLN A 48 4.36 12.30 2.27
CA GLN A 48 4.44 11.39 3.40
C GLN A 48 3.04 11.05 3.89
N PHE A 49 2.77 9.75 4.03
CA PHE A 49 1.55 9.25 4.67
C PHE A 49 1.88 8.70 6.04
N ILE A 50 0.99 8.96 7.00
CA ILE A 50 1.04 8.42 8.36
C ILE A 50 -0.35 7.88 8.68
N ILE A 51 -0.43 6.62 9.08
CA ILE A 51 -1.67 5.98 9.54
C ILE A 51 -1.65 5.96 11.06
N LEU A 52 -2.71 6.49 11.66
CA LEU A 52 -2.89 6.57 13.10
C LEU A 52 -4.00 5.60 13.54
N LYS A 53 -3.79 4.88 14.65
CA LYS A 53 -4.77 3.88 15.18
C LYS A 53 -5.22 4.23 16.60
N GLY A 54 -6.52 4.09 16.83
CA GLY A 54 -7.16 4.23 18.15
C GLY A 54 -7.27 5.67 18.65
N VAL A 55 -7.88 5.85 19.83
CA VAL A 55 -8.15 7.17 20.42
C VAL A 55 -6.88 7.96 20.75
N GLY A 56 -5.76 7.27 20.98
CA GLY A 56 -4.46 7.88 21.24
C GLY A 56 -3.74 8.38 20.00
N GLN A 57 -4.29 8.15 18.79
CA GLN A 57 -3.66 8.52 17.52
C GLN A 57 -2.23 7.99 17.40
N THR A 58 -2.02 6.74 17.80
CA THR A 58 -0.69 6.10 17.72
C THR A 58 -0.31 5.91 16.26
N ASN A 59 0.89 6.37 15.87
CA ASN A 59 1.46 6.07 14.55
C ASN A 59 1.74 4.57 14.44
N VAL A 60 1.06 3.91 13.51
CA VAL A 60 1.20 2.48 13.25
C VAL A 60 1.81 2.17 11.89
N TYR A 61 1.96 3.18 11.03
CA TYR A 61 2.56 3.03 9.70
C TYR A 61 2.90 4.38 9.11
N GLN A 62 4.08 4.49 8.52
CA GLN A 62 4.54 5.69 7.85
C GLN A 62 5.31 5.34 6.57
N GLU A 63 5.01 6.03 5.48
CA GLU A 63 5.69 5.83 4.20
C GLU A 63 5.89 7.15 3.45
N THR A 64 6.78 7.13 2.47
CA THR A 64 7.03 8.26 1.57
C THR A 64 6.93 7.87 0.11
N HIS A 65 6.41 8.78 -0.71
CA HIS A 65 6.36 8.71 -2.17
C HIS A 65 7.07 9.91 -2.77
N SER A 66 7.65 9.73 -3.95
CA SER A 66 8.08 10.82 -4.82
C SER A 66 7.40 10.64 -6.17
N SER A 67 6.57 11.60 -6.58
CA SER A 67 5.75 11.49 -7.79
C SER A 67 5.75 12.78 -8.59
N LEU A 68 5.72 12.65 -9.91
CA LEU A 68 5.61 13.79 -10.81
C LEU A 68 4.13 14.16 -10.98
N SER A 69 3.78 15.41 -10.71
CA SER A 69 2.45 15.92 -11.01
C SER A 69 2.23 16.05 -12.52
N ASP A 70 1.00 15.80 -12.99
CA ASP A 70 0.64 15.98 -14.41
C ASP A 70 0.43 17.46 -14.78
N ASP A 71 0.02 17.73 -16.03
CA ASP A 71 -0.29 19.08 -16.53
C ASP A 71 -1.38 19.82 -15.73
N ASN A 72 -2.22 19.08 -15.01
CA ASN A 72 -3.28 19.60 -14.14
C ASN A 72 -2.87 19.64 -12.66
N GLY A 73 -1.58 19.37 -12.35
CA GLY A 73 -1.06 19.30 -11.00
C GLY A 73 -1.50 18.04 -10.23
N ILE A 74 -1.97 17.00 -10.91
CA ILE A 74 -2.46 15.78 -10.26
C ILE A 74 -1.32 14.82 -9.97
N ILE A 75 -1.28 14.28 -8.76
CA ILE A 75 -0.48 13.10 -8.40
C ILE A 75 -1.40 11.90 -8.14
N ILE A 76 -0.92 10.71 -8.48
CA ILE A 76 -1.60 9.43 -8.23
C ILE A 76 -0.58 8.48 -7.60
N VAL A 77 -0.85 8.01 -6.40
CA VAL A 77 0.00 7.07 -5.63
C VAL A 77 -0.88 6.07 -4.91
N ASN A 78 -0.30 4.95 -4.50
CA ASN A 78 -0.99 3.93 -3.70
C ASN A 78 -0.36 3.87 -2.31
N ILE A 79 -1.18 4.09 -1.28
CA ILE A 79 -0.72 3.97 0.11
C ILE A 79 -0.47 2.50 0.41
N GLY A 80 0.68 2.17 0.98
CA GLY A 80 1.11 0.78 1.18
C GLY A 80 2.09 0.28 0.12
N GLU A 81 2.37 1.09 -0.91
CA GLU A 81 3.35 0.81 -1.96
C GLU A 81 4.50 1.83 -1.98
N GLY A 82 4.61 2.69 -0.95
CA GLY A 82 5.66 3.68 -0.81
C GLY A 82 6.96 3.14 -0.19
N THR A 83 7.93 4.01 -0.01
CA THR A 83 9.16 3.69 0.73
C THR A 83 8.88 3.74 2.23
N THR A 84 9.07 2.63 2.93
CA THR A 84 8.85 2.51 4.37
C THR A 84 9.75 1.42 4.98
N ALA A 85 9.92 1.46 6.30
CA ALA A 85 10.45 0.35 7.11
C ALA A 85 9.34 -0.45 7.80
N ASP A 86 8.09 0.02 7.74
CA ASP A 86 6.93 -0.60 8.39
C ASP A 86 6.29 -1.66 7.49
N ASP A 87 5.55 -2.58 8.11
CA ASP A 87 4.81 -3.62 7.39
C ASP A 87 3.34 -3.19 7.22
N PHE A 88 2.96 -2.85 5.99
CA PHE A 88 1.58 -2.47 5.67
C PHE A 88 0.59 -3.63 5.89
N THR A 89 1.03 -4.88 5.77
CA THR A 89 0.16 -6.06 5.95
C THR A 89 -0.18 -6.31 7.41
N ALA A 90 0.56 -5.71 8.35
CA ALA A 90 0.31 -5.79 9.78
C ALA A 90 -0.81 -4.84 10.27
N LEU A 91 -1.44 -4.07 9.37
CA LEU A 91 -2.44 -3.06 9.70
C LEU A 91 -3.88 -3.58 9.90
N ASP A 92 -4.10 -4.89 9.78
CA ASP A 92 -5.38 -5.58 10.04
C ASP A 92 -6.12 -5.10 11.33
#